data_AF-A0A6J7QJ79-F1
#
_entry.id   AF-A0A6J7QJ79-F1
#
_cell.length_a   1.000
_cell.length_b   1.000
_cell.length_c   1.000
_cell.angle_alpha   90.00
_cell.angle_beta   90.00
_cell.angle_gamma   90.00
#
_symmetry.space_group_name_H-M   'P 1'
#
loop_
_entity.id
_entity.type
_entity.pdbx_description
1 polymer ?
#
loop_
_entity_poly.entity_id
_entity_poly.type
_entity_poly.pdbx_seq_one_letter_code
_entity_poly.pdbx_strand_id
1 'polypeptide(L)'
;MNALRVLVSMALGLMFVWAGVSKLAQGKEWSISTTPFSTGRTFIDALVKWALPWCEVVLGALLIAQVALVVTGVAACILLAGFTVRIVQLLRRGETPSCRCFGAVSRAPLSMNHVWRNVVFLILSVLVVVAA
;
A
#
# COMPACT_ATOMS: atom_id res chain seq x y z
N MET A 1 7.67 -25.20 -0.94
CA MET A 1 8.18 -23.80 -0.90
C MET A 1 7.66 -22.97 -2.07
N ASN A 2 7.71 -23.45 -3.31
CA ASN A 2 7.24 -22.69 -4.49
C ASN A 2 5.73 -22.35 -4.47
N ALA A 3 4.85 -23.30 -4.12
CA ALA A 3 3.40 -23.06 -4.11
C ALA A 3 2.99 -22.00 -3.08
N LEU A 4 3.55 -22.06 -1.87
CA LEU A 4 3.31 -21.05 -0.82
C LEU A 4 3.76 -19.66 -1.28
N ARG A 5 4.96 -19.55 -1.85
CA ARG A 5 5.48 -18.28 -2.38
C ARG A 5 4.57 -17.69 -3.45
N VAL A 6 4.14 -18.50 -4.42
CA VAL A 6 3.25 -18.06 -5.49
C VAL A 6 1.91 -17.57 -4.92
N LEU A 7 1.30 -18.32 -4.00
CA LEU A 7 0.05 -17.91 -3.34
C LEU A 7 0.19 -16.58 -2.60
N VAL A 8 1.28 -16.40 -1.85
CA VAL A 8 1.55 -15.16 -1.10
C VAL A 8 1.78 -13.98 -2.05
N SER A 9 2.59 -14.16 -3.10
CA SER A 9 2.84 -13.14 -4.11
C SER A 9 1.57 -12.76 -4.87
N MET A 10 0.71 -13.73 -5.21
CA MET A 10 -0.58 -13.46 -5.84
C MET A 10 -1.51 -12.68 -4.91
N ALA A 11 -1.61 -13.06 -3.64
CA ALA A 11 -2.45 -12.37 -2.67
C ALA A 11 -2.00 -10.91 -2.45
N LEU A 12 -0.70 -10.69 -2.27
CA LEU A 12 -0.12 -9.34 -2.15
C LEU A 12 -0.31 -8.55 -3.44
N GLY A 13 -0.04 -9.17 -4.58
CA GLY A 13 -0.14 -8.50 -5.87
C GLY A 13 -1.57 -8.07 -6.19
N LEU A 14 -2.56 -8.93 -5.94
CA LEU A 14 -3.97 -8.58 -6.09
C LEU A 14 -4.39 -7.44 -5.15
N MET A 15 -3.91 -7.45 -3.91
CA MET A 15 -4.17 -6.37 -2.96
C MET A 15 -3.58 -5.03 -3.43
N PHE A 16 -2.35 -5.04 -3.96
CA PHE A 16 -1.71 -3.84 -4.50
C PHE A 16 -2.40 -3.31 -5.76
N VAL A 17 -2.73 -4.19 -6.71
CA VAL A 17 -3.48 -3.82 -7.92
C VAL A 17 -4.83 -3.23 -7.53
N TRP A 18 -5.57 -3.86 -6.63
CA TRP A 18 -6.85 -3.35 -6.14
C TRP A 18 -6.69 -1.96 -5.49
N ALA A 19 -5.68 -1.80 -4.64
CA ALA A 19 -5.39 -0.53 -3.97
C ALA A 19 -5.03 0.60 -4.96
N GLY A 20 -4.26 0.29 -6.01
CA GLY A 20 -3.88 1.28 -7.03
C GLY A 20 -5.02 1.61 -7.99
N VAL A 21 -5.69 0.60 -8.53
CA VAL A 21 -6.84 0.77 -9.44
C VAL A 21 -7.97 1.54 -8.76
N SER A 22 -8.28 1.24 -7.50
CA SER A 22 -9.31 1.98 -6.77
C SER A 22 -8.95 3.45 -6.57
N LYS A 23 -7.67 3.81 -6.40
CA LYS A 23 -7.22 5.21 -6.34
C LYS A 23 -7.29 5.90 -7.71
N LEU A 24 -6.90 5.19 -8.77
CA LEU A 24 -7.01 5.70 -10.15
C LEU A 24 -8.47 5.93 -10.55
N ALA A 25 -9.38 5.01 -10.18
CA ALA A 25 -10.82 5.10 -10.47
C ALA A 25 -11.49 6.30 -9.80
N GLN A 26 -11.00 6.75 -8.63
CA GLN A 26 -11.50 7.96 -7.96
C GLN A 26 -11.00 9.25 -8.62
N GLY A 27 -9.96 9.19 -9.45
CA GLY A 27 -9.48 10.30 -10.28
C GLY A 27 -9.33 11.63 -9.54
N LYS A 28 -10.27 12.56 -9.77
CA LYS A 28 -10.26 13.91 -9.18
C LYS A 28 -10.60 13.92 -7.68
N GLU A 29 -11.41 12.99 -7.19
CA GLU A 29 -11.80 12.88 -5.77
C GLU A 29 -10.69 12.31 -4.88
N TRP A 30 -9.70 11.65 -5.49
CA TRP A 30 -8.47 11.29 -4.81
C TRP A 30 -7.63 12.55 -4.58
N SER A 31 -7.58 13.01 -3.32
CA SER A 31 -6.74 14.11 -2.90
C SER A 31 -5.80 13.66 -1.79
N ILE A 32 -4.50 13.90 -1.96
CA ILE A 32 -3.55 13.64 -0.88
C ILE A 32 -3.72 14.59 0.29
N SER A 33 -4.29 15.77 0.06
CA SER A 33 -4.57 16.73 1.13
C SER A 33 -5.56 16.22 2.17
N THR A 34 -6.38 15.22 1.84
CA THR A 34 -7.31 14.55 2.77
C THR A 34 -6.77 13.20 3.26
N THR A 35 -5.52 12.87 2.93
CA THR A 35 -4.88 11.63 3.31
C THR A 35 -3.81 11.86 4.37
N PRO A 36 -3.46 10.80 5.14
CA PRO A 36 -2.33 10.80 6.08
C PRO A 36 -0.98 11.24 5.50
N PHE A 37 -0.84 11.25 4.17
CA PHE A 37 0.41 11.42 3.45
C PHE A 37 0.70 12.87 3.07
N SER A 38 -0.24 13.79 3.32
CA SER A 38 -0.02 15.22 3.14
C SER A 38 1.22 15.64 3.92
N THR A 39 2.23 16.09 3.19
CA THR A 39 3.48 16.62 3.76
C THR A 39 3.39 18.14 3.93
N GLY A 40 2.25 18.74 3.56
CA GLY A 40 2.04 20.19 3.55
C GLY A 40 2.82 20.90 2.43
N ARG A 41 3.53 20.13 1.60
CA ARG A 41 4.28 20.62 0.43
C ARG A 41 3.52 20.22 -0.82
N THR A 42 2.80 21.18 -1.40
CA THR A 42 1.91 21.00 -2.56
C THR A 42 2.56 20.24 -3.72
N PHE A 43 3.86 20.45 -3.98
CA PHE A 43 4.59 19.74 -5.03
C PHE A 43 4.78 18.24 -4.73
N ILE A 44 5.16 17.89 -3.50
CA ILE A 44 5.34 16.48 -3.09
C ILE A 44 3.99 15.79 -3.05
N ASP A 45 2.96 16.46 -2.55
CA ASP A 45 1.61 15.91 -2.47
C ASP A 45 1.01 15.69 -3.86
N ALA A 46 1.32 16.56 -4.83
CA ALA A 46 0.94 16.34 -6.23
C ALA A 46 1.69 15.16 -6.86
N LEU A 47 2.99 15.02 -6.59
CA LEU A 47 3.79 13.91 -7.10
C LEU A 47 3.32 12.57 -6.54
N VAL A 48 3.14 12.46 -5.22
CA VAL A 48 2.66 11.23 -4.58
C VAL A 48 1.23 10.91 -5.04
N LYS A 49 0.39 11.92 -5.32
CA LYS A 49 -1.00 11.70 -5.78
C LYS A 49 -1.04 10.91 -7.07
N TRP A 50 -0.13 11.21 -7.98
CA TRP A 50 -0.03 10.55 -9.28
C TRP A 50 0.87 9.33 -9.26
N ALA A 51 2.03 9.39 -8.62
CA ALA A 51 3.02 8.31 -8.62
C ALA A 51 2.55 7.10 -7.81
N LEU A 52 1.95 7.31 -6.65
CA LEU A 52 1.63 6.23 -5.71
C LEU A 52 0.69 5.17 -6.29
N PRO A 53 -0.45 5.52 -6.93
CA PRO A 53 -1.35 4.52 -7.50
C PRO A 53 -0.68 3.70 -8.61
N TRP A 54 0.14 4.34 -9.46
CA TRP A 54 0.88 3.64 -10.50
C TRP A 54 1.93 2.70 -9.91
N CYS A 55 2.67 3.13 -8.87
CA CYS A 55 3.60 2.25 -8.16
C CYS A 55 2.90 1.02 -7.58
N GLU A 56 1.72 1.18 -6.97
CA GLU A 56 0.94 0.05 -6.44
C GLU A 56 0.53 -0.92 -7.56
N VAL A 57 -0.02 -0.44 -8.68
CA VAL A 57 -0.42 -1.29 -9.79
C VAL A 57 0.78 -2.02 -10.39
N VAL A 58 1.89 -1.33 -10.63
CA VAL A 58 3.09 -1.92 -11.24
C VAL A 58 3.70 -2.98 -10.32
N LEU A 59 3.88 -2.68 -9.02
CA LEU A 59 4.40 -3.65 -8.06
C LEU A 59 3.46 -4.87 -7.94
N GLY A 60 2.15 -4.63 -7.91
CA GLY A 60 1.18 -5.72 -7.84
C GLY A 60 1.20 -6.62 -9.08
N ALA A 61 1.30 -6.03 -10.28
CA ALA A 61 1.43 -6.78 -11.53
C ALA A 61 2.72 -7.59 -11.59
N LEU A 62 3.85 -7.02 -11.16
CA LEU A 62 5.15 -7.72 -11.10
C LEU A 62 5.13 -8.89 -10.10
N LEU A 63 4.48 -8.74 -8.94
CA LEU A 63 4.29 -9.82 -7.97
C LEU A 63 3.42 -10.95 -8.54
N ILE A 64 2.33 -10.62 -9.24
CA ILE A 64 1.47 -11.61 -9.89
C ILE A 64 2.24 -12.36 -10.99
N ALA A 65 2.97 -11.61 -11.83
CA ALA A 65 3.78 -12.16 -12.92
C ALA A 65 5.05 -12.91 -12.44
N GLN A 66 5.33 -12.92 -11.13
CA GLN A 66 6.53 -13.51 -10.53
C GLN A 66 7.85 -12.94 -11.10
N VAL A 67 7.86 -11.67 -11.53
CA VAL A 67 9.02 -11.02 -12.14
C VAL A 67 9.87 -10.35 -11.07
N ALA A 68 11.18 -10.62 -11.09
CA ALA A 68 12.18 -10.02 -10.20
C ALA A 68 11.75 -10.01 -8.72
N LEU A 69 11.23 -11.14 -8.21
CA LEU A 69 10.57 -11.27 -6.91
C LEU A 69 11.32 -10.65 -5.73
N VAL A 70 12.65 -10.76 -5.69
CA VAL A 70 13.46 -10.12 -4.64
C VAL A 70 13.33 -8.60 -4.69
N VAL A 71 13.53 -8.01 -5.88
CA VAL A 71 13.44 -6.54 -6.07
C VAL A 71 12.03 -6.06 -5.84
N THR A 72 11.04 -6.74 -6.43
CA THR A 72 9.61 -6.39 -6.30
C THR A 72 9.13 -6.54 -4.86
N GLY A 73 9.54 -7.60 -4.16
CA GLY A 73 9.22 -7.83 -2.76
C GLY A 73 9.87 -6.83 -1.81
N VAL A 74 11.12 -6.42 -2.05
CA VAL A 74 11.78 -5.35 -1.28
C VAL A 74 11.07 -4.01 -1.50
N ALA A 75 10.71 -3.67 -2.74
CA ALA A 75 9.96 -2.46 -3.04
C ALA A 75 8.58 -2.45 -2.37
N ALA A 76 7.87 -3.59 -2.38
CA ALA A 76 6.62 -3.77 -1.67
C ALA A 76 6.78 -3.61 -0.14
N CYS A 77 7.86 -4.15 0.45
CA CYS A 77 8.19 -3.95 1.87
C CYS A 77 8.40 -2.47 2.20
N ILE A 78 9.17 -1.75 1.39
CA ILE A 78 9.43 -0.30 1.60
C ILE A 78 8.12 0.48 1.55
N LEU A 79 7.26 0.18 0.58
CA LEU A 79 5.98 0.84 0.41
C LEU A 79 5.03 0.58 1.60
N LEU A 80 4.91 -0.70 2.00
CA LEU A 80 4.12 -1.09 3.18
C LEU A 80 4.67 -0.48 4.47
N ALA A 81 5.98 -0.45 4.66
CA ALA A 81 6.59 0.18 5.83
C ALA A 81 6.26 1.68 5.89
N GLY A 82 6.35 2.39 4.75
CA GLY A 82 5.95 3.79 4.65
C GLY A 82 4.48 4.01 5.04
N PHE A 83 3.58 3.13 4.58
CA PHE A 83 2.17 3.15 4.98
C PHE A 83 1.99 2.89 6.48
N THR A 84 2.67 1.90 7.06
CA THR A 84 2.59 1.61 8.51
C THR A 84 3.01 2.82 9.33
N VAL A 85 4.17 3.41 9.01
CA VAL A 85 4.72 4.55 9.76
C VAL A 85 3.74 5.72 9.77
N ARG A 86 3.12 6.02 8.63
CA ARG A 86 2.15 7.12 8.53
C ARG A 86 0.86 6.84 9.29
N ILE A 87 0.33 5.61 9.21
CA ILE A 87 -0.85 5.20 9.99
C ILE A 87 -0.57 5.35 11.49
N VAL A 88 0.60 4.89 11.97
CA VAL A 88 0.99 4.99 13.38
C VAL A 88 1.17 6.46 13.81
N GLN A 89 1.77 7.31 12.97
CA GLN A 89 1.92 8.73 13.25
C GLN A 89 0.57 9.44 13.45
N LEU A 90 -0.43 9.14 12.62
CA LEU A 90 -1.77 9.70 12.77
C LEU A 90 -2.47 9.22 14.05
N LEU A 91 -2.41 7.91 14.31
CA LEU A 91 -3.03 7.35 15.51
C LEU A 91 -2.42 7.94 16.79
N ARG A 92 -1.10 8.21 16.80
CA ARG A 92 -0.43 8.91 17.91
C ARG A 92 -0.86 10.37 18.07
N ARG A 93 -1.33 11.01 17.00
CA ARG A 93 -1.90 12.37 17.02
C ARG A 93 -3.39 12.39 17.41
N GLY A 94 -3.99 11.22 17.63
CA GLY A 94 -5.43 11.10 17.87
C GLY A 94 -6.28 11.35 16.62
N GLU A 95 -5.67 11.45 15.44
CA GLU A 95 -6.37 11.68 14.18
C GLU A 95 -6.82 10.34 13.59
N THR A 96 -8.13 10.18 13.39
CA THR A 96 -8.72 8.98 12.75
C THR A 96 -9.39 9.32 11.42
N PRO A 97 -8.66 9.85 10.42
CA PRO A 97 -9.25 10.15 9.12
C PRO A 97 -9.73 8.86 8.44
N SER A 98 -10.67 8.98 7.50
CA SER A 98 -11.13 7.85 6.70
C SER A 98 -9.94 7.17 5.99
N CYS A 99 -9.79 5.85 6.12
CA CYS A 99 -8.64 5.11 5.58
C CYS A 99 -8.69 5.00 4.05
N ARG A 100 -8.23 6.03 3.34
CA ARG A 100 -8.18 6.00 1.86
C ARG A 100 -6.97 5.24 1.29
N CYS A 101 -6.11 4.65 2.13
CA CYS A 101 -4.93 3.89 1.70
C CYS A 101 -5.28 2.66 0.84
N PHE A 102 -6.50 2.12 0.98
CA PHE A 102 -7.02 1.00 0.18
C PHE A 102 -8.14 1.46 -0.79
N GLY A 103 -8.14 2.75 -1.14
CA GLY A 103 -9.20 3.37 -1.93
C GLY A 103 -10.49 3.62 -1.15
N ALA A 104 -11.57 3.93 -1.87
CA ALA A 104 -12.89 4.31 -1.32
C ALA A 104 -13.62 3.18 -0.56
N VAL A 105 -13.10 1.96 -0.57
CA VAL A 105 -13.74 0.79 0.04
C VAL A 105 -13.62 0.81 1.56
N SER A 106 -12.61 1.47 2.12
CA SER A 106 -12.42 1.58 3.58
C SER A 106 -12.76 2.99 4.07
N ARG A 107 -14.05 3.35 4.04
CA ARG A 107 -14.55 4.58 4.69
C ARG A 107 -14.60 4.47 6.22
N ALA A 108 -14.21 3.31 6.77
CA ALA A 108 -14.10 3.11 8.20
C ALA A 108 -13.06 4.08 8.83
N PRO A 109 -13.31 4.58 10.05
CA PRO A 109 -12.34 5.40 10.76
C PRO A 109 -11.05 4.61 10.96
N LEU A 110 -9.91 5.29 10.82
CA LEU A 110 -8.61 4.67 11.02
C LEU A 110 -8.54 4.00 12.41
N SER A 111 -8.33 2.69 12.46
CA SER A 111 -8.24 1.90 13.70
C SER A 111 -6.99 1.02 13.72
N MET A 112 -6.66 0.46 14.89
CA MET A 112 -5.52 -0.46 15.05
C MET A 112 -5.63 -1.71 14.17
N ASN A 113 -6.83 -2.09 13.73
CA ASN A 113 -7.00 -3.18 12.77
C ASN A 113 -6.30 -2.91 11.43
N HIS A 114 -6.19 -1.65 11.01
CA HIS A 114 -5.44 -1.31 9.78
C HIS A 114 -3.93 -1.47 9.95
N VAL A 115 -3.41 -1.18 11.15
CA VAL A 115 -2.00 -1.42 11.49
C VAL A 115 -1.70 -2.91 11.42
N TRP A 116 -2.52 -3.75 12.07
CA TRP A 116 -2.38 -5.20 12.04
C TRP A 116 -2.41 -5.76 10.62
N ARG A 117 -3.39 -5.35 9.81
CA ARG A 117 -3.47 -5.75 8.39
C ARG A 117 -2.18 -5.40 7.63
N ASN A 118 -1.64 -4.20 7.84
CA ASN A 118 -0.44 -3.76 7.14
C ASN A 118 0.82 -4.50 7.62
N VAL A 119 0.90 -4.80 8.91
CA VAL A 119 1.97 -5.64 9.50
C VAL A 119 1.92 -7.06 8.93
N VAL A 120 0.72 -7.65 8.81
CA VAL A 120 0.55 -8.97 8.18
C VAL A 120 1.04 -8.94 6.73
N PHE A 121 0.63 -7.94 5.94
CA PHE A 121 1.13 -7.81 4.56
C PHE A 121 2.64 -7.58 4.49
N LEU A 122 3.22 -6.86 5.45
CA LEU A 122 4.66 -6.66 5.52
C LEU A 122 5.41 -7.97 5.80
N ILE A 123 4.91 -8.80 6.73
CA ILE A 123 5.45 -10.14 6.99
C ILE A 123 5.35 -11.02 5.73
N LEU A 124 4.20 -11.01 5.06
CA LEU A 124 4.02 -11.74 3.81
C LEU A 124 5.00 -11.29 2.72
N SER A 125 5.27 -9.99 2.62
CA SER A 125 6.23 -9.45 1.65
C SER A 125 7.67 -9.88 1.98
N VAL A 126 8.06 -9.91 3.25
CA VAL A 126 9.35 -10.46 3.69
C VAL A 126 9.46 -11.95 3.35
N LEU A 127 8.38 -12.73 3.54
CA LEU A 127 8.35 -14.14 3.17
C LEU A 127 8.56 -14.34 1.67
N VAL A 128 8.01 -13.48 0.81
CA VAL A 128 8.27 -13.53 -0.63
C VAL A 128 9.75 -13.32 -0.93
N VAL A 129 10.39 -12.34 -0.29
CA VAL A 129 11.82 -12.04 -0.49
C VAL A 129 12.72 -13.18 -0.01
N VAL A 130 12.46 -13.73 1.17
CA VAL A 130 13.29 -14.81 1.74
C VAL A 130 13.08 -16.13 1.01
N ALA A 131 11.88 -16.36 0.46
CA ALA A 131 11.56 -17.57 -0.27
C ALA A 131 11.88 -17.48 -1.78
N ALA A 132 12.24 -16.31 -2.32
CA ALA A 132 12.51 -16.06 -3.75
C ALA A 132 13.81 -16.73 -4.22
#